data_AF-A0A396YQP3-F1
#
_entry.id   AF-A0A396YQP3-F1
#
_cell.length_a   1.000
_cell.length_b   1.000
_cell.length_c   1.000
_cell.angle_alpha   90.00
_cell.angle_beta   90.00
_cell.angle_gamma   90.00
#
_symmetry.space_group_name_H-M   'P 1'
#
loop_
_entity.id
_entity.type
_entity.pdbx_description
1 polymer ?
#
loop_
_entity_poly.entity_id
_entity_poly.type
_entity_poly.pdbx_seq_one_letter_code
_entity_poly.pdbx_strand_id
1 'polypeptide(L)'
;MCEIFDFIEGYGLYNLMKDAFTGGLAYLTYWTARSALNTWKKELAGKDKYMLSKRILMNIYSYRADIRQLRTPIQFAEIGYGSDRASQQEDSILNNRWQAVSDQFSKLELDFLEAIVVYGNHMNEYLKKLQSYHWNLWITYLGYTVNKDKGTREGLYSKLFYNIQDVSGSEDLELKDLVQAIEHLLENYLSRN
;
A
#
# COMPACT_ATOMS: atom_id res chain seq x y z
N MET A 1 -22.26 66.65 -44.66
CA MET A 1 -21.51 65.47 -45.17
C MET A 1 -20.34 65.11 -44.24
N CYS A 2 -19.78 66.04 -43.45
CA CYS A 2 -18.74 65.72 -42.45
C CYS A 2 -19.27 64.94 -41.23
N GLU A 3 -20.45 65.28 -40.68
CA GLU A 3 -20.95 64.64 -39.45
C GLU A 3 -21.28 63.14 -39.57
N ILE A 4 -21.58 62.64 -40.78
CA ILE A 4 -21.84 61.21 -41.02
C ILE A 4 -20.51 60.44 -41.08
N PHE A 5 -19.42 61.08 -41.54
CA PHE A 5 -18.11 60.47 -41.63
C PHE A 5 -17.48 60.32 -40.24
N ASP A 6 -17.62 61.34 -39.39
CA ASP A 6 -17.17 61.31 -37.98
C ASP A 6 -17.94 60.27 -37.14
N PHE A 7 -19.23 60.06 -37.41
CA PHE A 7 -20.04 59.04 -36.75
C PHE A 7 -19.64 57.61 -37.18
N ILE A 8 -19.31 57.39 -38.45
CA ILE A 8 -18.86 56.09 -38.99
C ILE A 8 -17.46 55.73 -38.47
N GLU A 9 -16.53 56.69 -38.42
CA GLU A 9 -15.20 56.47 -37.84
C GLU A 9 -15.26 56.19 -36.34
N GLY A 10 -16.12 56.89 -35.58
CA GLY A 10 -16.35 56.62 -34.17
C GLY A 10 -16.92 55.23 -33.88
N TYR A 11 -17.84 54.74 -34.72
CA TYR A 11 -18.45 53.41 -34.59
C TYR A 11 -17.45 52.28 -34.91
N GLY A 12 -16.59 52.49 -35.91
CA GLY A 12 -15.51 51.55 -36.27
C GLY A 12 -14.46 51.43 -35.17
N LEU A 13 -14.03 52.56 -34.59
CA LEU A 13 -13.06 52.60 -33.50
C LEU A 13 -13.59 51.93 -32.22
N TYR A 14 -14.88 52.14 -31.90
CA TYR A 14 -15.54 51.49 -30.75
C TYR A 14 -15.61 49.97 -30.92
N ASN A 15 -16.00 49.47 -32.09
CA ASN A 15 -16.07 48.03 -32.35
C ASN A 15 -14.68 47.38 -32.29
N LEU A 16 -13.66 48.03 -32.85
CA LEU A 16 -12.26 47.55 -32.74
C LEU A 16 -11.77 47.50 -31.28
N MET A 17 -12.08 48.52 -30.47
CA MET A 17 -11.74 48.50 -29.05
C MET A 17 -12.50 47.41 -28.28
N LYS A 18 -13.79 47.22 -28.56
CA LYS A 18 -14.61 46.18 -27.96
C LYS A 18 -14.12 44.78 -28.31
N ASP A 19 -13.74 44.55 -29.56
CA ASP A 19 -13.21 43.27 -30.02
C ASP A 19 -11.82 43.00 -29.43
N ALA A 20 -10.96 44.03 -29.34
CA ALA A 20 -9.67 43.93 -28.65
C ALA A 20 -9.84 43.60 -27.17
N PHE A 21 -10.81 44.21 -26.49
CA PHE A 21 -11.12 43.93 -25.09
C PHE A 21 -11.67 42.52 -24.91
N THR A 22 -12.59 42.09 -25.78
CA THR A 22 -13.18 40.75 -25.74
C THR A 22 -12.13 39.68 -26.04
N GLY A 23 -11.23 39.92 -26.99
CA GLY A 23 -10.08 39.05 -27.29
C GLY A 23 -9.09 38.98 -26.14
N GLY A 24 -8.81 40.11 -25.48
CA GLY A 24 -7.98 40.16 -24.27
C GLY A 24 -8.57 39.34 -23.11
N LEU A 25 -9.89 39.46 -22.88
CA LEU A 25 -10.59 38.65 -21.89
C LEU A 25 -10.54 37.16 -22.24
N ALA A 26 -10.79 36.78 -23.50
CA ALA A 26 -10.73 35.40 -23.94
C ALA A 26 -9.32 34.78 -23.75
N TYR A 27 -8.27 35.57 -24.01
CA TYR A 27 -6.88 35.14 -23.77
C TYR A 27 -6.59 34.93 -22.27
N LEU A 28 -7.05 35.84 -21.40
CA LEU A 28 -6.90 35.69 -19.95
C LEU A 28 -7.66 34.47 -19.42
N THR A 29 -8.88 34.22 -19.92
CA THR A 29 -9.65 33.02 -19.58
C THR A 29 -8.94 31.74 -20.04
N TYR A 30 -8.40 31.73 -21.25
CA TYR A 30 -7.61 30.60 -21.75
C TYR A 30 -6.37 30.33 -20.88
N TRP A 31 -5.63 31.37 -20.52
CA TRP A 31 -4.40 31.24 -19.74
C TRP A 31 -4.67 30.77 -18.31
N THR A 32 -5.70 31.31 -17.66
CA THR A 32 -6.13 30.89 -16.31
C THR A 32 -6.64 29.45 -16.32
N ALA A 33 -7.46 29.06 -17.30
CA ALA A 33 -7.93 27.68 -17.46
C ALA A 33 -6.77 26.69 -17.68
N ARG A 34 -5.78 27.05 -18.50
CA ARG A 34 -4.59 26.21 -18.72
C ARG A 34 -3.77 26.04 -17.43
N SER A 35 -3.62 27.11 -16.66
CA SER A 35 -2.89 27.09 -15.40
C SER A 35 -3.62 26.27 -14.34
N ALA A 36 -4.94 26.44 -14.22
CA ALA A 36 -5.79 25.64 -13.34
C ALA A 36 -5.72 24.14 -13.67
N LEU A 37 -5.77 23.78 -14.96
CA LEU A 37 -5.64 22.38 -15.39
C LEU A 37 -4.30 21.77 -14.98
N ASN A 38 -3.21 22.54 -15.11
CA ASN A 38 -1.88 22.06 -14.70
C ASN A 38 -1.79 21.88 -13.18
N THR A 39 -2.38 22.79 -12.40
CA THR A 39 -2.46 22.65 -10.94
C THR A 39 -3.28 21.44 -10.54
N TRP A 40 -4.46 21.24 -11.13
CA TRP A 40 -5.30 20.07 -10.85
C TRP A 40 -4.61 18.76 -11.18
N LYS A 41 -3.88 18.69 -12.29
CA LYS A 41 -3.07 17.50 -12.61
C LYS A 41 -2.01 17.21 -11.54
N LYS A 42 -1.37 18.24 -11.00
CA LYS A 42 -0.38 18.08 -9.92
C LYS A 42 -1.06 17.62 -8.62
N GLU A 43 -2.18 18.22 -8.26
CA GLU A 43 -2.96 17.84 -7.07
C GLU A 43 -3.48 16.39 -7.16
N LEU A 44 -4.01 15.99 -8.32
CA LEU A 44 -4.45 14.62 -8.59
C LEU A 44 -3.27 13.64 -8.45
N ALA A 45 -2.13 13.94 -9.07
CA ALA A 45 -0.94 13.10 -8.96
C ALA A 45 -0.43 13.01 -7.51
N GLY A 46 -0.52 14.10 -6.74
CA GLY A 46 -0.18 14.11 -5.30
C GLY A 46 -1.14 13.27 -4.48
N LYS A 47 -2.44 13.36 -4.77
CA LYS A 47 -3.49 12.57 -4.10
C LYS A 47 -3.36 11.07 -4.38
N ASP A 48 -3.09 10.68 -5.62
CA ASP A 48 -2.91 9.28 -5.99
C ASP A 48 -1.71 8.67 -5.26
N LYS A 49 -0.58 9.39 -5.23
CA LYS A 49 0.60 9.02 -4.44
C LYS A 49 0.28 8.90 -2.94
N TYR A 50 -0.44 9.88 -2.39
CA TYR A 50 -0.84 9.83 -0.98
C TYR A 50 -1.70 8.59 -0.67
N MET A 51 -2.69 8.31 -1.52
CA MET A 51 -3.59 7.17 -1.34
C MET A 51 -2.86 5.84 -1.45
N LEU A 52 -1.91 5.73 -2.39
CA LEU A 52 -1.06 4.56 -2.55
C LEU A 52 -0.17 4.34 -1.31
N SER A 53 0.55 5.38 -0.85
CA SER A 53 1.35 5.32 0.37
C SER A 53 0.53 4.87 1.58
N LYS A 54 -0.66 5.47 1.76
CA LYS A 54 -1.57 5.13 2.87
C LYS A 54 -2.03 3.67 2.80
N ARG A 55 -2.36 3.19 1.60
CA ARG A 55 -2.83 1.82 1.38
C ARG A 55 -1.73 0.80 1.68
N ILE A 56 -0.51 1.06 1.21
CA ILE A 56 0.68 0.24 1.54
C ILE A 56 0.88 0.17 3.05
N LEU A 57 0.88 1.33 3.74
CA LEU A 57 1.04 1.37 5.19
C LEU A 57 -0.02 0.54 5.91
N MET A 58 -1.30 0.77 5.60
CA MET A 58 -2.39 0.01 6.20
C MET A 58 -2.22 -1.49 5.97
N ASN A 59 -1.87 -1.89 4.74
CA ASN A 59 -1.74 -3.29 4.39
C ASN A 59 -0.52 -3.97 5.04
N ILE A 60 0.58 -3.25 5.23
CA ILE A 60 1.76 -3.71 6.00
C ILE A 60 1.38 -3.94 7.47
N TYR A 61 0.65 -3.01 8.07
CA TYR A 61 0.20 -3.13 9.46
C TYR A 61 -0.75 -4.31 9.66
N SER A 62 -1.70 -4.50 8.74
CA SER A 62 -2.57 -5.68 8.74
C SER A 62 -1.79 -6.97 8.57
N TYR A 63 -0.83 -7.02 7.64
CA TYR A 63 0.03 -8.20 7.43
C TYR A 63 0.78 -8.57 8.71
N ARG A 64 1.36 -7.58 9.40
CA ARG A 64 2.04 -7.78 10.68
C ARG A 64 1.08 -8.28 11.77
N ALA A 65 -0.14 -7.77 11.82
CA ALA A 65 -1.15 -8.22 12.78
C ALA A 65 -1.57 -9.67 12.53
N ASP A 66 -1.72 -10.07 11.27
CA ASP A 66 -2.10 -11.44 10.89
C ASP A 66 -0.97 -12.42 11.18
N ILE A 67 0.28 -12.04 10.92
CA ILE A 67 1.46 -12.83 11.34
C ILE A 67 1.43 -13.01 12.86
N ARG A 68 1.19 -11.94 13.63
CA ARG A 68 1.11 -12.04 15.09
C ARG A 68 0.01 -13.01 15.55
N GLN A 69 -1.13 -13.05 14.86
CA GLN A 69 -2.20 -14.02 15.14
C GLN A 69 -1.81 -15.45 14.78
N LEU A 70 -1.14 -15.67 13.66
CA LEU A 70 -0.59 -16.97 13.27
C LEU A 70 0.38 -17.50 14.35
N ARG A 71 1.17 -16.60 14.93
CA ARG A 71 2.18 -16.88 15.96
C ARG A 71 1.62 -17.03 17.37
N THR A 72 0.38 -16.62 17.60
CA THR A 72 -0.22 -16.67 18.93
C THR A 72 -0.60 -18.13 19.25
N PRO A 73 -0.14 -18.69 20.39
CA PRO A 73 -0.54 -20.03 20.83
C PRO A 73 -2.05 -20.18 20.68
N ILE A 74 -2.48 -21.27 20.02
CA ILE A 74 -3.87 -21.70 20.12
C ILE A 74 -4.09 -21.99 21.60
N GLN A 75 -4.91 -21.19 22.27
CA GLN A 75 -5.28 -21.49 23.65
C GLN A 75 -6.07 -22.80 23.61
N PHE A 76 -5.40 -23.88 23.97
CA PHE A 76 -5.92 -25.25 24.08
C PHE A 76 -7.07 -25.41 25.10
N ALA A 77 -7.66 -24.32 25.59
CA ALA A 77 -8.72 -24.34 26.59
C ALA A 77 -10.08 -24.76 26.01
N GLU A 78 -10.33 -24.57 24.70
CA GLU A 78 -11.60 -24.96 24.07
C GLU A 78 -11.52 -26.26 23.26
N ILE A 79 -10.31 -26.68 22.90
CA ILE A 79 -10.09 -27.86 22.06
C ILE A 79 -9.78 -29.03 22.99
N GLY A 80 -10.83 -29.74 23.43
CA GLY A 80 -10.72 -30.83 24.41
C GLY A 80 -9.54 -31.77 24.13
N TYR A 81 -8.57 -31.79 25.05
CA TYR A 81 -7.37 -32.63 24.96
C TYR A 81 -7.76 -34.10 24.74
N GLY A 82 -7.23 -34.71 23.67
CA GLY A 82 -7.20 -36.17 23.52
C GLY A 82 -8.17 -36.82 22.52
N SER A 83 -8.88 -36.06 21.67
CA SER A 83 -9.72 -36.63 20.59
C SER A 83 -9.21 -36.28 19.19
N ASP A 84 -9.41 -37.15 18.19
CA ASP A 84 -9.06 -36.87 16.78
C ASP A 84 -9.73 -35.58 16.25
N ARG A 85 -10.90 -35.22 16.81
CA ARG A 85 -11.60 -33.96 16.51
C ARG A 85 -10.81 -32.73 16.93
N ALA A 86 -10.02 -32.83 18.02
CA ALA A 86 -9.15 -31.74 18.47
C ALA A 86 -8.04 -31.43 17.45
N SER A 87 -7.48 -32.48 16.83
CA SER A 87 -6.43 -32.32 15.82
C SER A 87 -6.97 -31.67 14.54
N GLN A 88 -8.15 -32.09 14.08
CA GLN A 88 -8.79 -31.54 12.88
C GLN A 88 -9.19 -30.06 13.07
N GLN A 89 -9.69 -29.71 14.26
CA GLN A 89 -10.06 -28.34 14.58
C GLN A 89 -8.84 -27.42 14.66
N GLU A 90 -7.74 -27.90 15.22
CA GLU A 90 -6.45 -27.21 15.24
C GLU A 90 -5.91 -26.94 13.83
N ASP A 91 -5.96 -27.94 12.94
CA ASP A 91 -5.51 -27.79 11.55
C ASP A 91 -6.37 -26.76 10.80
N SER A 92 -7.69 -26.79 11.01
CA SER A 92 -8.60 -25.80 10.44
C SER A 92 -8.27 -24.38 10.90
N ILE A 93 -8.03 -24.18 12.20
CA ILE A 93 -7.68 -22.86 12.76
C ILE A 93 -6.35 -22.36 12.19
N LEU A 94 -5.33 -23.20 12.12
CA LEU A 94 -4.03 -22.83 11.57
C LEU A 94 -4.10 -22.53 10.07
N ASN A 95 -4.83 -23.33 9.30
CA ASN A 95 -5.05 -23.10 7.88
C ASN A 95 -5.76 -21.77 7.64
N ASN A 96 -6.81 -21.46 8.41
CA ASN A 96 -7.53 -20.19 8.31
C ASN A 96 -6.63 -18.99 8.64
N ARG A 97 -5.81 -19.10 9.69
CA ARG A 97 -4.85 -18.05 10.06
C ARG A 97 -3.77 -17.86 8.98
N TRP A 98 -3.25 -18.95 8.43
CA TRP A 98 -2.29 -18.87 7.33
C TRP A 98 -2.91 -18.23 6.09
N GLN A 99 -4.15 -18.61 5.75
CA GLN A 99 -4.87 -18.05 4.62
C GLN A 99 -5.04 -16.54 4.77
N ALA A 100 -5.39 -16.03 5.95
CA ALA A 100 -5.44 -14.59 6.22
C ALA A 100 -4.10 -13.89 5.95
N VAL A 101 -2.98 -14.47 6.42
CA VAL A 101 -1.62 -13.95 6.17
C VAL A 101 -1.31 -13.93 4.68
N SER A 102 -1.63 -15.01 3.95
CA SER A 102 -1.37 -15.13 2.52
C SER A 102 -2.19 -14.14 1.70
N ASP A 103 -3.49 -14.00 2.01
CA ASP A 103 -4.37 -13.05 1.33
C ASP A 103 -3.90 -11.61 1.53
N GLN A 104 -3.47 -11.29 2.75
CA GLN A 104 -2.96 -9.97 3.08
C GLN A 104 -1.61 -9.68 2.40
N PHE A 105 -0.74 -10.69 2.29
CA PHE A 105 0.49 -10.59 1.53
C PHE A 105 0.25 -10.33 0.04
N SER A 106 -0.70 -11.04 -0.59
CA SER A 106 -1.03 -10.83 -2.01
C SER A 106 -1.53 -9.40 -2.28
N LYS A 107 -2.35 -8.83 -1.38
CA LYS A 107 -2.77 -7.42 -1.50
C LYS A 107 -1.58 -6.48 -1.42
N LEU A 108 -0.68 -6.74 -0.48
CA LEU A 108 0.50 -5.91 -0.27
C LEU A 108 1.47 -5.99 -1.46
N GLU A 109 1.65 -7.17 -2.04
CA GLU A 109 2.45 -7.37 -3.26
C GLU A 109 1.90 -6.56 -4.44
N LEU A 110 0.59 -6.57 -4.65
CA LEU A 110 -0.05 -5.75 -5.69
C LEU A 110 0.20 -4.25 -5.46
N ASP A 111 0.10 -3.78 -4.22
CA ASP A 111 0.40 -2.38 -3.89
C ASP A 111 1.86 -2.02 -4.13
N PHE A 112 2.79 -2.93 -3.83
CA PHE A 112 4.21 -2.74 -4.13
C PHE A 112 4.50 -2.71 -5.63
N LEU A 113 3.81 -3.52 -6.43
CA LEU A 113 3.93 -3.46 -7.89
C LEU A 113 3.47 -2.11 -8.44
N GLU A 114 2.37 -1.56 -7.92
CA GLU A 114 1.93 -0.21 -8.25
C GLU A 114 2.96 0.84 -7.76
N ALA A 115 3.50 0.66 -6.55
CA ALA A 115 4.55 1.53 -6.01
C ALA A 115 5.82 1.54 -6.85
N ILE A 116 6.22 0.40 -7.43
CA ILE A 116 7.39 0.34 -8.34
C ILE A 116 7.15 1.19 -9.59
N VAL A 117 5.91 1.24 -10.09
CA VAL A 117 5.56 2.10 -11.24
C VAL A 117 5.58 3.58 -10.84
N VAL A 118 5.08 3.92 -9.65
CA VAL A 118 4.89 5.31 -9.20
C VAL A 118 6.17 5.95 -8.64
N TYR A 119 6.91 5.22 -7.81
CA TYR A 119 8.12 5.70 -7.13
C TYR A 119 9.40 5.18 -7.80
N GLY A 120 9.34 4.08 -8.56
CA GLY A 120 10.48 3.52 -9.28
C GLY A 120 11.08 2.29 -8.59
N ASN A 121 12.20 1.82 -9.15
CA ASN A 121 12.77 0.50 -8.84
C ASN A 121 13.32 0.34 -7.40
N HIS A 122 13.47 1.42 -6.63
CA HIS A 122 13.90 1.32 -5.23
C HIS A 122 12.90 0.56 -4.36
N MET A 123 11.61 0.58 -4.70
CA MET A 123 10.57 -0.19 -4.01
C MET A 123 10.72 -1.71 -4.21
N ASN A 124 11.38 -2.13 -5.29
CA ASN A 124 11.59 -3.53 -5.63
C ASN A 124 12.53 -4.23 -4.62
N GLU A 125 13.50 -3.52 -4.06
CA GLU A 125 14.39 -4.07 -3.03
C GLU A 125 13.62 -4.41 -1.75
N TYR A 126 12.70 -3.54 -1.34
CA TYR A 126 11.82 -3.78 -0.19
C TYR A 126 10.85 -4.93 -0.45
N LEU A 127 10.26 -5.00 -1.65
CA LEU A 127 9.39 -6.11 -2.04
C LEU A 127 10.12 -7.45 -1.97
N LYS A 128 11.35 -7.53 -2.52
CA LYS A 128 12.16 -8.76 -2.48
C LYS A 128 12.47 -9.22 -1.06
N LYS A 129 12.83 -8.28 -0.17
CA LYS A 129 13.07 -8.59 1.25
C LYS A 129 11.79 -9.12 1.91
N LEU A 130 10.66 -8.47 1.65
CA LEU A 130 9.37 -8.90 2.19
C LEU A 130 8.94 -10.28 1.65
N GLN A 131 9.15 -10.54 0.35
CA GLN A 131 8.90 -11.84 -0.27
C GLN A 131 9.77 -12.93 0.37
N SER A 132 11.07 -12.67 0.57
CA SER A 132 11.97 -13.62 1.24
C SER A 132 11.48 -13.97 2.64
N TYR A 133 11.06 -12.96 3.41
CA TYR A 133 10.49 -13.16 4.74
C TYR A 133 9.20 -14.00 4.69
N HIS A 134 8.29 -13.69 3.77
CA HIS A 134 7.05 -14.45 3.59
C HIS A 134 7.33 -15.91 3.22
N TRP A 135 8.30 -16.16 2.34
CA TRP A 135 8.71 -17.51 1.94
C TRP A 135 9.28 -18.31 3.11
N ASN A 136 10.13 -17.68 3.94
CA ASN A 136 10.68 -18.33 5.13
C ASN A 136 9.57 -18.71 6.12
N LEU A 137 8.59 -17.83 6.31
CA LEU A 137 7.43 -18.09 7.15
C LEU A 137 6.59 -19.26 6.60
N TRP A 138 6.38 -19.31 5.28
CA TRP A 138 5.66 -20.39 4.62
C TRP A 138 6.34 -21.74 4.77
N ILE A 139 7.66 -21.81 4.54
CA ILE A 139 8.45 -23.04 4.72
C ILE A 139 8.35 -23.52 6.17
N THR A 140 8.40 -22.60 7.13
CA THR A 140 8.25 -22.92 8.56
C THR A 140 6.87 -23.52 8.84
N TYR A 141 5.80 -22.89 8.33
CA TYR A 141 4.44 -23.39 8.45
C TYR A 141 4.25 -24.77 7.78
N LEU A 142 4.79 -24.99 6.58
CA LEU A 142 4.76 -26.30 5.92
C LEU A 142 5.53 -27.36 6.72
N GLY A 143 6.69 -27.00 7.26
CA GLY A 143 7.47 -27.87 8.12
C GLY A 143 6.71 -28.32 9.37
N TYR A 144 5.87 -27.45 9.93
CA TYR A 144 4.96 -27.81 11.03
C TYR A 144 3.92 -28.84 10.61
N THR A 145 3.15 -28.53 9.56
CA THR A 145 2.00 -29.32 9.14
C THR A 145 2.40 -30.72 8.69
N VAL A 146 3.50 -30.85 7.94
CA VAL A 146 4.01 -32.14 7.46
C VAL A 146 4.56 -33.03 8.59
N ASN A 147 5.20 -32.44 9.60
CA ASN A 147 5.77 -33.22 10.71
C ASN A 147 4.76 -33.54 11.81
N LYS A 148 3.69 -32.74 11.95
CA LYS A 148 2.56 -33.06 12.84
C LYS A 148 1.99 -34.44 12.53
N ASP A 149 1.88 -34.78 11.25
CA ASP A 149 1.34 -36.06 10.76
C ASP A 149 2.26 -37.27 11.06
N LYS A 150 3.55 -37.03 11.35
CA LYS A 150 4.55 -38.08 11.64
C LYS A 150 4.68 -38.41 13.14
N GLY A 151 3.80 -37.88 14.00
CA GLY A 151 3.78 -38.18 15.43
C GLY A 151 4.92 -37.56 16.25
N THR A 152 5.81 -36.78 15.64
CA THR A 152 6.96 -36.14 16.31
C THR A 152 6.54 -34.77 16.89
N ARG A 153 5.57 -34.77 17.83
CA ARG A 153 4.97 -33.54 18.36
C ARG A 153 5.92 -32.69 19.22
N GLU A 154 6.82 -33.30 20.00
CA GLU A 154 7.54 -32.59 21.07
C GLU A 154 8.74 -31.74 20.60
N GLY A 155 9.44 -32.12 19.52
CA GLY A 155 10.64 -31.40 19.04
C GLY A 155 10.35 -30.27 18.03
N LEU A 156 9.16 -30.26 17.44
CA LEU A 156 8.77 -29.30 16.39
C LEU A 156 7.82 -28.24 16.87
N TYR A 157 7.04 -28.51 17.92
CA TYR A 157 6.34 -27.47 18.65
C TYR A 157 7.30 -26.46 19.25
N SER A 158 8.42 -26.91 19.83
CA SER A 158 9.49 -26.02 20.26
C SER A 158 10.17 -25.36 19.05
N LYS A 159 10.40 -26.02 17.91
CA LYS A 159 10.96 -25.33 16.74
C LYS A 159 10.01 -24.33 16.08
N LEU A 160 8.69 -24.52 16.10
CA LEU A 160 7.77 -23.48 15.67
C LEU A 160 7.67 -22.42 16.73
N PHE A 161 7.34 -22.74 17.98
CA PHE A 161 7.26 -21.74 19.06
C PHE A 161 8.56 -20.98 19.27
N TYR A 162 9.74 -21.61 19.18
CA TYR A 162 11.03 -20.94 19.21
C TYR A 162 11.40 -20.34 17.84
N ASN A 163 11.15 -20.93 16.65
CA ASN A 163 11.31 -20.14 15.39
C ASN A 163 10.17 -19.14 15.14
N ILE A 164 9.27 -18.92 16.10
CA ILE A 164 8.20 -17.93 16.05
C ILE A 164 8.35 -16.93 17.21
N GLN A 165 8.87 -17.35 18.36
CA GLN A 165 9.20 -16.52 19.54
C GLN A 165 10.70 -16.16 19.64
N ASP A 166 11.63 -16.95 19.13
CA ASP A 166 13.10 -16.70 19.11
C ASP A 166 13.51 -16.02 17.78
N VAL A 167 12.80 -16.33 16.69
CA VAL A 167 12.73 -15.45 15.50
C VAL A 167 12.12 -14.08 15.83
N SER A 168 11.46 -13.94 16.99
CA SER A 168 11.00 -12.63 17.49
C SER A 168 12.14 -11.72 17.95
N GLY A 169 13.38 -12.20 17.99
CA GLY A 169 14.56 -11.39 18.29
C GLY A 169 15.12 -10.68 17.05
N SER A 170 15.37 -11.41 15.95
CA SER A 170 16.04 -10.86 14.77
C SER A 170 15.10 -10.58 13.59
N GLU A 171 14.21 -11.49 13.22
CA GLU A 171 13.38 -11.27 12.01
C GLU A 171 12.16 -10.37 12.28
N ASP A 172 11.65 -10.30 13.52
CA ASP A 172 10.71 -9.23 13.89
C ASP A 172 11.39 -7.86 13.94
N LEU A 173 12.69 -7.83 14.24
CA LEU A 173 13.52 -6.64 14.12
C LEU A 173 13.70 -6.30 12.64
N GLU A 174 14.00 -7.26 11.77
CA GLU A 174 14.09 -7.03 10.31
C GLU A 174 12.76 -6.61 9.70
N LEU A 175 11.63 -7.21 10.08
CA LEU A 175 10.31 -6.80 9.62
C LEU A 175 9.98 -5.41 10.15
N LYS A 176 10.27 -5.13 11.43
CA LYS A 176 10.04 -3.81 12.03
C LYS A 176 10.94 -2.74 11.39
N ASP A 177 12.19 -3.05 11.10
CA ASP A 177 13.15 -2.16 10.45
C ASP A 177 12.76 -1.95 8.98
N LEU A 178 12.25 -2.99 8.30
CA LEU A 178 11.72 -2.89 6.95
C LEU A 178 10.45 -2.04 6.93
N VAL A 179 9.53 -2.25 7.88
CA VAL A 179 8.33 -1.41 8.05
C VAL A 179 8.74 0.03 8.32
N GLN A 180 9.68 0.29 9.25
CA GLN A 180 10.18 1.63 9.55
C GLN A 180 10.90 2.27 8.36
N ALA A 181 11.66 1.51 7.58
CA ALA A 181 12.32 2.00 6.39
C ALA A 181 11.30 2.38 5.31
N ILE A 182 10.26 1.58 5.12
CA ILE A 182 9.15 1.88 4.21
C ILE A 182 8.35 3.09 4.73
N GLU A 183 8.08 3.18 6.03
CA GLU A 183 7.44 4.33 6.66
C GLU A 183 8.23 5.61 6.41
N HIS A 184 9.51 5.63 6.75
CA HIS A 184 10.36 6.80 6.54
C HIS A 184 10.44 7.19 5.06
N LEU A 185 10.50 6.20 4.16
CA LEU A 185 10.51 6.44 2.72
C LEU A 185 9.18 7.06 2.28
N LEU A 186 8.04 6.49 2.69
CA LEU A 186 6.72 7.00 2.36
C LEU A 186 6.45 8.37 3.00
N GLU A 187 6.88 8.61 4.23
CA GLU A 187 6.79 9.90 4.93
C GLU A 187 7.59 11.00 4.22
N ASN A 188 8.77 10.67 3.66
CA ASN A 188 9.51 11.61 2.82
C ASN A 188 8.75 11.98 1.53
N TYR A 189 7.99 11.05 0.96
CA TYR A 189 7.12 11.34 -0.18
C TYR A 189 5.82 12.06 0.20
N LEU A 190 5.36 11.88 1.44
CA LEU A 190 4.16 12.53 1.99
C LEU A 190 4.44 13.97 2.44
N SER A 191 5.65 14.27 2.93
CA SER A 191 6.05 15.60 3.43
C SER A 191 6.59 16.54 2.35
N ARG A 192 6.96 16.02 1.18
CA ARG A 192 7.48 16.81 0.03
C ARG A 192 6.41 17.31 -0.93
N ASN A 193 5.14 16.96 -0.73
CA ASN A 193 3.99 17.49 -1.46
C ASN A 193 3.24 18.50 -0.60
#